data_AF-A0A857JF74-F1
#
_entry.id   AF-A0A857JF74-F1
#
_cell.length_a   1.000
_cell.length_b   1.000
_cell.length_c   1.000
_cell.angle_alpha   90.00
_cell.angle_beta   90.00
_cell.angle_gamma   90.00
#
_symmetry.space_group_name_H-M   'P 1'
#
loop_
_entity.id
_entity.type
_entity.pdbx_description
1 polymer ?
#
loop_
_entity_poly.entity_id
_entity_poly.type
_entity_poly.pdbx_seq_one_letter_code
_entity_poly.pdbx_strand_id
1 'polypeptide(L)' 'MCDDAQAILQHVAPEVEYTKLDVRSSTELYHLYGARIPVLKRQDTEQELGWPFGEQQLREFLS' A
#
# COMPACT_ATOMS: atom_id res chain seq x y z
N MET A 1 6.76 -3.38 -9.84
CA MET A 1 5.43 -3.44 -9.20
C MET A 1 5.49 -2.81 -7.81
N CYS A 2 6.21 -3.39 -6.84
CA CYS A 2 6.41 -2.77 -5.52
C CYS A 2 7.23 -1.47 -5.58
N ASP A 3 8.26 -1.41 -6.43
CA ASP A 3 9.08 -0.22 -6.62
C ASP A 3 8.28 0.94 -7.22
N ASP A 4 7.39 0.66 -8.18
CA ASP A 4 6.51 1.66 -8.79
C ASP A 4 5.52 2.24 -7.77
N ALA A 5 4.86 1.38 -7.00
CA ALA A 5 3.96 1.79 -5.93
C ALA A 5 4.68 2.67 -4.89
N GLN A 6 5.90 2.30 -4.52
CA GLN A 6 6.72 3.09 -3.62
C GLN A 6 7.12 4.45 -4.23
N ALA A 7 7.50 4.48 -5.51
CA ALA A 7 7.87 5.71 -6.18
C ALA A 7 6.70 6.70 -6.20
N ILE A 8 5.48 6.22 -6.49
CA ILE A 8 4.26 7.03 -6.44
C ILE A 8 4.01 7.53 -4.99
N LEU A 9 4.16 6.67 -3.99
CA LEU A 9 3.99 7.04 -2.58
C LEU A 9 4.98 8.14 -2.15
N GLN A 10 6.26 7.96 -2.47
CA GLN A 10 7.30 8.94 -2.16
C GLN A 10 7.12 10.26 -2.90
N HIS A 11 6.55 10.23 -4.10
CA HIS A 11 6.28 11.45 -4.87
C HIS A 11 5.06 12.22 -4.34
N VAL A 12 3.98 11.51 -4.01
CA VAL A 12 2.71 12.11 -3.62
C VAL A 12 2.68 12.50 -2.14
N ALA A 13 3.30 11.69 -1.28
CA ALA A 13 3.24 11.84 0.17
C ALA A 13 4.60 11.48 0.81
N PRO A 14 5.66 12.27 0.54
CA PRO A 14 7.01 12.00 1.06
C PRO A 14 7.10 12.02 2.59
N GLU A 15 6.20 12.74 3.25
CA GLU A 15 6.13 12.86 4.71
C GLU A 15 5.32 11.76 5.41
N VAL A 16 4.64 10.89 4.65
CA VAL A 16 3.87 9.80 5.25
C VAL A 16 4.80 8.69 5.72
N GLU A 17 4.70 8.36 7.00
CA GLU A 17 5.37 7.20 7.57
C GLU A 17 4.57 5.93 7.25
N TYR A 18 5.27 4.88 6.81
CA TYR A 18 4.68 3.57 6.55
C TYR A 18 5.65 2.45 6.89
N THR A 19 5.08 1.30 7.26
CA THR A 19 5.84 0.09 7.56
C THR A 19 5.68 -0.91 6.43
N LYS A 20 6.79 -1.44 5.92
CA LYS A 20 6.75 -2.56 4.98
C LYS A 20 6.54 -3.86 5.75
N LEU A 21 5.47 -4.57 5.43
CA LEU A 21 5.20 -5.90 5.95
C LEU A 21 5.39 -6.92 4.83
N ASP A 22 6.23 -7.93 5.09
CA ASP A 22 6.33 -9.08 4.20
C ASP A 22 5.12 -9.97 4.42
N VAL A 23 4.27 -10.12 3.40
CA VAL A 23 3.09 -10.99 3.46
C VAL A 23 3.44 -12.44 3.77
N ARG A 24 4.67 -12.88 3.51
CA ARG A 24 5.15 -14.24 3.83
C ARG A 24 5.49 -14.43 5.31
N SER A 25 5.58 -13.35 6.08
CA SER A 25 5.86 -13.41 7.52
C SER A 25 4.69 -13.97 8.35
N SER A 26 3.47 -13.94 7.80
CA SER A 26 2.28 -14.48 8.46
C SER A 26 1.40 -15.18 7.45
N THR A 27 0.95 -16.39 7.81
CA THR A 27 -0.01 -17.16 7.01
C THR A 27 -1.25 -16.32 6.69
N GLU A 28 -1.77 -15.57 7.66
CA GLU A 28 -2.96 -14.73 7.47
C GLU A 28 -2.73 -13.62 6.43
N LEU A 29 -1.60 -12.90 6.51
CA LEU A 29 -1.23 -11.88 5.53
C LEU A 29 -1.02 -12.48 4.13
N TYR A 30 -0.44 -13.67 4.06
CA TYR A 30 -0.25 -14.39 2.80
C TYR A 30 -1.59 -14.76 2.16
N HIS A 31 -2.55 -15.26 2.94
CA HIS A 31 -3.89 -15.58 2.45
C HIS A 31 -4.65 -14.32 1.99
N LEU A 32 -4.52 -13.20 2.70
CA LEU A 32 -5.23 -11.96 2.37
C LEU A 32 -4.62 -11.22 1.17
N TYR A 33 -3.30 -11.11 1.12
CA TYR A 33 -2.61 -10.19 0.21
C TYR A 33 -1.61 -10.87 -0.74
N GLY A 34 -1.29 -12.16 -0.58
CA GLY A 34 -0.22 -12.82 -1.33
C GLY A 34 -0.33 -12.71 -2.85
N ALA A 35 -1.55 -12.66 -3.40
CA ALA A 35 -1.81 -12.49 -4.82
C ALA A 35 -2.02 -11.02 -5.26
N ARG A 36 -2.09 -10.07 -4.32
CA ARG A 36 -2.48 -8.67 -4.55
C ARG A 36 -1.36 -7.66 -4.27
N ILE A 37 -0.19 -8.11 -3.82
CA ILE A 37 0.92 -7.19 -3.49
C ILE A 37 1.36 -6.36 -4.72
N PRO A 38 1.68 -5.06 -4.53
CA PRO A 38 1.63 -4.30 -3.27
C PRO A 38 0.20 -3.82 -2.92
N VAL A 39 -0.10 -3.77 -1.62
CA VAL A 39 -1.34 -3.18 -1.06
C VAL A 39 -0.96 -2.18 0.02
N LEU A 40 -1.52 -0.97 -0.05
CA LEU A 40 -1.45 0.02 1.02
C LEU A 40 -2.67 -0.16 1.92
N LYS A 41 -2.46 -0.20 3.23
CA LYS A 41 -3.54 -0.26 4.22
C LYS A 41 -3.41 0.91 5.18
N ARG A 42 -4.47 1.70 5.32
CA ARG A 42 -4.56 2.76 6.34
C ARG A 42 -4.92 2.16 7.68
N GLN A 43 -4.20 2.54 8.72
CA GLN A 43 -4.47 2.06 10.08
C GLN A 43 -5.61 2.83 10.75
N ASP A 44 -5.86 4.06 10.32
CA ASP A 44 -6.88 4.94 10.88
C ASP A 44 -8.31 4.61 10.40
N THR A 45 -8.44 4.20 9.14
CA THR A 45 -9.75 3.93 8.49
C THR A 45 -9.91 2.49 8.01
N GLU A 46 -8.88 1.65 8.18
CA GLU A 46 -8.79 0.29 7.64
C GLU A 46 -8.94 0.17 6.12
N GLN A 47 -8.95 1.31 5.40
CA GLN A 47 -9.07 1.34 3.96
C GLN A 47 -7.84 0.72 3.29
N GLU A 48 -8.07 0.11 2.14
CA GLU A 48 -7.03 -0.56 1.35
C GLU A 48 -6.98 -0.01 -0.07
N LEU A 49 -5.77 0.26 -0.55
CA LEU A 49 -5.50 0.60 -1.93
C LEU A 49 -4.58 -0.46 -2.52
N GLY A 50 -5.14 -1.31 -3.38
CA GLY A 50 -4.40 -2.36 -4.09
C GLY A 50 -3.79 -1.83 -5.38
N TRP A 51 -2.64 -2.40 -5.76
CA TRP A 51 -2.06 -2.17 -7.08
C TRP A 51 -2.92 -2.76 -8.22
N PRO A 52 -2.94 -2.15 -9.42
CA PRO A 52 -2.32 -0.88 -9.79
C PRO A 52 -3.13 0.34 -9.32
N PHE A 53 -2.43 1.40 -8.91
CA PHE A 53 -3.02 2.70 -8.59
C PHE A 53 -2.18 3.85 -9.13
N GLY A 54 -2.82 4.98 -9.40
CA GLY A 54 -2.16 6.23 -9.81
C GLY A 54 -2.06 7.25 -8.67
N GLU A 55 -1.42 8.40 -8.96
CA GLU A 55 -1.23 9.48 -7.98
C GLU A 55 -2.55 10.04 -7.45
N GLN A 56 -3.55 10.24 -8.32
CA GLN A 56 -4.84 10.78 -7.91
C GLN A 56 -5.57 9.84 -6.95
N GLN A 57 -5.63 8.54 -7.26
CA GLN A 57 -6.20 7.54 -6.36
C GLN A 57 -5.46 7.48 -5.02
N LEU A 58 -4.14 7.63 -5.03
CA LEU A 58 -3.37 7.71 -3.79
C LEU A 58 -3.71 8.97 -2.97
N ARG A 59 -3.87 10.13 -3.61
CA ARG A 59 -4.27 11.38 -2.92
C ARG A 59 -5.65 11.24 -2.30
N GLU A 60 -6.61 10.68 -3.02
CA GLU A 60 -7.96 10.41 -2.50
C GLU A 60 -7.92 9.40 -1.34
N PHE A 61 -7.07 8.38 -1.47
CA PHE A 61 -6.86 7.39 -0.41
C PHE A 61 -6.24 7.98 0.85
N LEU A 62 -5.40 9.01 0.75
CA LEU A 62 -4.72 9.67 1.87
C LEU A 62 -5.48 10.88 2.45
N SER A 63 -6.54 11.34 1.79
CA SER A 63 -7.38 12.45 2.25
C SER A 63 -8.13 12.12 3.53
#